data_AF-A0A2T0FK83-F1
#
_entry.id   AF-A0A2T0FK83-F1
#
_cell.length_a   1.000
_cell.length_b   1.000
_cell.length_c   1.000
_cell.angle_alpha   90.00
_cell.angle_beta   90.00
_cell.angle_gamma   90.00
#
_symmetry.space_group_name_H-M   'P 1'
#
loop_
_entity.id
_entity.type
_entity.pdbx_description
1 polymer ?
#
loop_
_entity_poly.entity_id
_entity_poly.type
_entity_poly.pdbx_seq_one_letter_code
_entity_poly.pdbx_strand_id
1 'polypeptide(L)'
;MTKIAVVVYSSYNHILSLSKSEIEGARSAGVQVDAFQIPSSEPLDASAKSNLPEITPELLTQYDGVLFGVPTRFGSMPYAVKAFIDRTASQWTTGGFYGKYVGVFVSTGTPNGGQETTVRNLLSIFTHHGMLYVPLGYRDAFPEITDLNEFHGGSPWGAGTYAGADGSRQVTDLEHKIARIQGEQFAKTVLKATSSTAGAPGTAAPAPKATTSSSAPATKASTQAANTTATRATADAAAAKPAAAPAAAVKAEEKKEGRCFGCCVIS
;
A
#
# COMPACT_ATOMS: atom_id res chain seq x y z
N MET A 1 -24.84 9.95 0.14
CA MET A 1 -24.01 9.63 1.32
C MET A 1 -22.64 9.27 0.82
N THR A 2 -21.59 9.91 1.33
CA THR A 2 -20.20 9.65 0.90
C THR A 2 -19.78 8.23 1.29
N LYS A 3 -19.16 7.51 0.37
CA LYS A 3 -18.70 6.12 0.56
C LYS A 3 -17.19 6.02 0.45
N ILE A 4 -16.56 5.39 1.43
CA ILE A 4 -15.11 5.12 1.46
C ILE A 4 -14.85 3.62 1.52
N ALA A 5 -13.94 3.15 0.67
CA ALA A 5 -13.42 1.78 0.74
C ALA A 5 -12.07 1.77 1.47
N VAL A 6 -11.93 0.91 2.48
CA VAL A 6 -10.64 0.58 3.07
C VAL A 6 -10.16 -0.73 2.47
N VAL A 7 -9.14 -0.67 1.62
CA VAL A 7 -8.63 -1.81 0.85
C VAL A 7 -7.31 -2.24 1.45
N VAL A 8 -7.24 -3.47 1.94
CA VAL A 8 -6.06 -3.98 2.65
C VAL A 8 -5.41 -5.15 1.92
N TYR A 9 -4.09 -5.18 1.93
CA TYR A 9 -3.32 -6.41 1.77
C TYR A 9 -2.46 -6.56 3.01
N SER A 10 -2.46 -7.72 3.67
CA SER A 10 -1.65 -7.93 4.88
C SER A 10 -1.02 -9.31 4.86
N SER A 11 0.30 -9.38 5.08
CA SER A 11 1.01 -10.66 5.19
C SER A 11 1.11 -11.14 6.64
N TYR A 12 1.15 -10.23 7.63
CA TYR A 12 1.42 -10.52 9.05
C TYR A 12 0.50 -9.73 10.01
N ASN A 13 -0.73 -9.44 9.60
CA ASN A 13 -1.73 -8.71 10.40
C ASN A 13 -1.47 -7.22 10.66
N HIS A 14 -0.25 -6.67 10.54
CA HIS A 14 0.02 -5.24 10.83
C HIS A 14 -0.89 -4.26 10.09
N ILE A 15 -1.03 -4.42 8.77
CA ILE A 15 -1.94 -3.59 7.96
C ILE A 15 -3.41 -3.81 8.35
N LEU A 16 -3.79 -5.04 8.70
CA LEU A 16 -5.15 -5.38 9.08
C LEU A 16 -5.51 -4.84 10.47
N SER A 17 -4.53 -4.75 11.36
CA SER A 17 -4.69 -4.08 12.66
C SER A 17 -4.82 -2.58 12.47
N LEU A 18 -3.90 -1.97 11.72
CA LEU A 18 -3.88 -0.52 11.48
C LEU A 18 -5.15 -0.05 10.75
N SER A 19 -5.68 -0.86 9.81
CA SER A 19 -6.90 -0.53 9.08
C SER A 19 -8.14 -0.42 9.96
N LYS A 20 -8.18 -1.08 11.12
CA LYS A 20 -9.29 -0.93 12.08
C LYS A 20 -9.37 0.51 12.59
N SER A 21 -8.22 1.13 12.87
CA SER A 21 -8.14 2.54 13.28
C SER A 21 -8.53 3.48 12.15
N GLU A 22 -8.09 3.21 10.92
CA GLU A 22 -8.51 3.96 9.73
C GLU A 22 -10.04 3.92 9.56
N ILE A 23 -10.64 2.73 9.69
CA ILE A 23 -12.10 2.55 9.58
C ILE A 23 -12.82 3.30 10.71
N GLU A 24 -12.33 3.20 11.94
CA GLU A 24 -12.91 3.90 13.09
C GLU A 24 -12.88 5.42 12.88
N GLY A 25 -11.72 5.97 12.49
CA GLY A 25 -11.55 7.39 12.21
C GLY A 25 -12.43 7.86 11.05
N ALA A 26 -12.46 7.11 9.95
CA ALA A 26 -13.30 7.46 8.82
C ALA A 26 -14.78 7.47 9.20
N ARG A 27 -15.26 6.48 9.96
CA ARG A 27 -16.66 6.42 10.43
C ARG A 27 -17.02 7.56 11.37
N SER A 28 -16.09 8.05 12.21
CA SER A 28 -16.37 9.18 13.11
C SER A 28 -16.65 10.49 12.36
N ALA A 29 -16.27 10.59 11.09
CA ALA A 29 -16.63 11.71 10.22
C ALA A 29 -18.03 11.59 9.58
N GLY A 30 -18.80 10.53 9.88
CA GLY A 30 -20.19 10.38 9.42
C GLY A 30 -20.35 9.86 7.99
N VAL A 31 -19.34 9.18 7.43
CA VAL A 31 -19.39 8.57 6.09
C VAL A 31 -19.62 7.05 6.17
N GLN A 32 -20.09 6.44 5.08
CA GLN A 32 -20.17 4.99 4.97
C GLN A 32 -18.76 4.44 4.70
N VAL A 33 -18.37 3.39 5.44
CA VAL A 33 -17.05 2.73 5.27
C VAL A 33 -17.22 1.22 5.16
N ASP A 34 -16.80 0.70 4.01
CA ASP A 34 -16.71 -0.73 3.74
C ASP A 34 -15.23 -1.15 3.64
N ALA A 35 -14.90 -2.35 4.11
CA ALA A 35 -13.54 -2.85 4.15
C ALA A 35 -13.39 -4.11 3.30
N PHE A 36 -12.30 -4.19 2.54
CA PHE A 36 -12.03 -5.27 1.61
C PHE A 36 -10.59 -5.73 1.68
N GLN A 37 -10.35 -6.99 1.36
CA GLN A 37 -9.00 -7.50 1.16
C GLN A 37 -8.66 -7.65 -0.33
N ILE A 38 -7.40 -7.41 -0.68
CA ILE A 38 -6.88 -7.70 -2.02
C ILE A 38 -6.69 -9.21 -2.16
N PRO A 39 -7.20 -9.85 -3.22
CA PRO A 39 -6.97 -11.26 -3.50
C PRO A 39 -5.47 -11.57 -3.58
N SER A 40 -5.06 -12.67 -2.96
CA SER A 40 -3.66 -13.12 -2.94
C SER A 40 -3.56 -14.58 -3.31
N SER A 41 -2.68 -14.90 -4.26
CA SER A 41 -2.22 -16.27 -4.51
C SER A 41 -1.05 -16.66 -3.59
N GLU A 42 -0.43 -15.69 -2.92
CA GLU A 42 0.65 -15.93 -1.96
C GLU A 42 0.07 -16.37 -0.60
N PRO A 43 0.72 -17.34 0.07
CA PRO A 43 0.31 -17.76 1.40
C PRO A 43 0.47 -16.59 2.38
N LEU A 44 -0.59 -16.33 3.14
CA LEU A 44 -0.61 -15.35 4.22
C LEU A 44 -0.33 -16.03 5.56
N ASP A 45 0.28 -15.31 6.50
CA ASP A 45 0.35 -15.77 7.88
C ASP A 45 -1.06 -16.02 8.44
N ALA A 46 -1.18 -16.97 9.36
CA ALA A 46 -2.47 -17.29 9.98
C ALA A 46 -3.11 -16.07 10.65
N SER A 47 -2.30 -15.18 11.24
CA SER A 47 -2.77 -13.93 11.87
C SER A 47 -3.31 -12.92 10.87
N ALA A 48 -2.87 -12.98 9.61
CA ALA A 48 -3.25 -12.04 8.56
C ALA A 48 -4.50 -12.47 7.79
N LYS A 49 -5.03 -13.67 8.06
CA LYS A 49 -6.29 -14.14 7.49
C LYS A 49 -7.43 -13.30 8.03
N SER A 50 -8.21 -12.72 7.11
CA SER A 50 -9.38 -11.92 7.44
C SER A 50 -10.63 -12.54 6.80
N ASN A 51 -11.79 -12.25 7.38
CA ASN A 51 -13.09 -12.57 6.77
C ASN A 51 -13.59 -11.42 5.89
N LEU A 52 -12.73 -10.47 5.53
CA LEU A 52 -13.12 -9.36 4.66
C LEU A 52 -13.42 -9.89 3.25
N PRO A 53 -14.47 -9.37 2.59
CA PRO A 53 -14.72 -9.72 1.20
C PRO A 53 -13.55 -9.28 0.32
N GLU A 54 -13.32 -10.03 -0.75
CA GLU A 54 -12.32 -9.69 -1.75
C GLU A 54 -12.77 -8.50 -2.61
N ILE A 55 -11.86 -7.56 -2.86
CA ILE A 55 -12.13 -6.42 -3.75
C ILE A 55 -11.91 -6.78 -5.22
N THR A 56 -12.74 -6.21 -6.11
CA THR A 56 -12.48 -6.15 -7.55
C THR A 56 -12.29 -4.70 -8.01
N PRO A 57 -11.57 -4.46 -9.12
CA PRO A 57 -11.44 -3.12 -9.70
C PRO A 57 -12.78 -2.44 -9.97
N GLU A 58 -13.79 -3.20 -10.41
CA GLU A 58 -15.13 -2.68 -10.75
C GLU A 58 -15.84 -2.18 -9.49
N LEU A 59 -15.73 -2.91 -8.38
CA LEU A 59 -16.39 -2.54 -7.13
C LEU A 59 -15.85 -1.20 -6.58
N LEU A 60 -14.56 -0.89 -6.79
CA LEU A 60 -13.97 0.39 -6.39
C LEU A 60 -14.61 1.60 -7.07
N THR A 61 -15.25 1.42 -8.24
CA THR A 61 -15.92 2.54 -8.93
C THR A 61 -17.11 3.09 -8.14
N GLN A 62 -17.65 2.32 -7.19
CA GLN A 62 -18.81 2.69 -6.37
C GLN A 62 -18.47 3.54 -5.13
N TYR A 63 -17.19 3.87 -4.93
CA TYR A 63 -16.69 4.62 -3.77
C TYR A 63 -16.18 6.00 -4.19
N ASP A 64 -16.33 6.98 -3.32
CA ASP A 64 -15.84 8.34 -3.54
C ASP A 64 -14.36 8.48 -3.15
N GLY A 65 -13.94 7.68 -2.18
CA GLY A 65 -12.57 7.64 -1.68
C GLY A 65 -12.10 6.23 -1.36
N VAL A 66 -10.79 5.99 -1.46
CA VAL A 66 -10.15 4.71 -1.13
C VAL A 66 -8.95 4.93 -0.21
N LEU A 67 -8.90 4.21 0.90
CA LEU A 67 -7.70 4.11 1.75
C LEU A 67 -7.02 2.77 1.48
N PHE A 68 -5.81 2.80 0.94
CA PHE A 68 -5.01 1.61 0.64
C PHE A 68 -4.05 1.28 1.78
N GLY A 69 -4.20 0.10 2.38
CA GLY A 69 -3.26 -0.48 3.32
C GLY A 69 -2.29 -1.40 2.62
N VAL A 70 -1.00 -1.03 2.59
CA VAL A 70 0.02 -1.75 1.81
C VAL A 70 1.28 -2.02 2.65
N PRO A 71 1.71 -3.28 2.84
CA PRO A 71 2.99 -3.58 3.46
C PRO A 71 4.09 -3.37 2.42
N THR A 72 5.20 -2.76 2.82
CA THR A 72 6.30 -2.49 1.88
C THR A 72 6.97 -3.76 1.38
N ARG A 73 7.46 -3.70 0.14
CA ARG A 73 8.50 -4.56 -0.42
C ARG A 73 9.56 -3.65 -1.05
N PHE A 74 10.67 -3.46 -0.34
CA PHE A 74 11.80 -2.64 -0.76
C PHE A 74 11.42 -1.21 -1.19
N GLY A 75 10.52 -0.55 -0.46
CA GLY A 75 10.04 0.79 -0.80
C GLY A 75 9.03 0.82 -1.95
N SER A 76 8.43 -0.32 -2.28
CA SER A 76 7.36 -0.45 -3.27
C SER A 76 6.24 -1.35 -2.73
N MET A 77 5.18 -1.49 -3.52
CA MET A 77 4.06 -2.38 -3.24
C MET A 77 4.45 -3.87 -3.45
N PRO A 78 3.79 -4.81 -2.76
CA PRO A 78 3.99 -6.24 -2.98
C PRO A 78 3.33 -6.71 -4.27
N TYR A 79 3.71 -7.92 -4.71
CA TYR A 79 3.21 -8.52 -5.95
C TYR A 79 1.68 -8.58 -6.02
N ALA A 80 1.00 -9.04 -4.96
CA ALA A 80 -0.46 -9.13 -4.93
C ALA A 80 -1.16 -7.77 -5.17
N VAL A 81 -0.62 -6.69 -4.59
CA VAL A 81 -1.13 -5.33 -4.80
C VAL A 81 -0.87 -4.86 -6.23
N LYS A 82 0.32 -5.14 -6.77
CA LYS A 82 0.63 -4.84 -8.18
C LYS A 82 -0.28 -5.60 -9.14
N ALA A 83 -0.52 -6.89 -8.91
CA ALA A 83 -1.41 -7.71 -9.72
C ALA A 83 -2.86 -7.22 -9.67
N PHE A 84 -3.34 -6.74 -8.52
CA PHE A 84 -4.63 -6.07 -8.42
C PHE A 84 -4.69 -4.80 -9.27
N ILE A 85 -3.67 -3.95 -9.17
CA ILE A 85 -3.57 -2.70 -9.94
C ILE A 85 -3.49 -2.99 -11.45
N ASP A 86 -2.79 -4.03 -11.88
CA ASP A 86 -2.67 -4.37 -13.30
C ASP A 86 -4.01 -4.80 -13.93
N ARG A 87 -4.98 -5.23 -13.12
CA ARG A 87 -6.36 -5.51 -13.57
C ARG A 87 -7.23 -4.26 -13.71
N THR A 88 -6.73 -3.08 -13.37
CA THR A 88 -7.48 -1.81 -13.44
C THR A 88 -7.45 -1.15 -14.82
N ALA A 89 -6.91 -1.82 -15.85
CA ALA A 89 -6.78 -1.26 -17.19
C ALA A 89 -8.11 -0.78 -17.79
N SER A 90 -9.22 -1.45 -17.51
CA SER A 90 -10.55 -1.01 -17.96
C SER A 90 -11.00 0.28 -17.26
N GLN A 91 -10.76 0.42 -15.96
CA GLN A 91 -11.06 1.64 -15.22
C GLN A 91 -10.16 2.79 -15.66
N TRP A 92 -8.91 2.51 -16.05
CA TRP A 92 -8.00 3.49 -16.65
C TRP A 92 -8.54 4.02 -17.98
N THR A 93 -8.88 3.13 -18.93
CA THR A 93 -9.36 3.55 -20.26
C THR A 93 -10.70 4.28 -20.21
N THR A 94 -11.56 3.94 -19.25
CA THR A 94 -12.90 4.56 -19.09
C THR A 94 -12.91 5.78 -18.18
N GLY A 95 -11.80 6.06 -17.46
CA GLY A 95 -11.75 7.10 -16.44
C GLY A 95 -12.57 6.77 -15.18
N GLY A 96 -12.84 5.50 -14.91
CA GLY A 96 -13.69 5.06 -13.80
C GLY A 96 -13.20 5.46 -12.40
N PHE A 97 -11.92 5.81 -12.25
CA PHE A 97 -11.34 6.33 -11.00
C PHE A 97 -11.04 7.83 -11.02
N TYR A 98 -11.27 8.51 -12.14
CA TYR A 98 -10.95 9.92 -12.27
C TYR A 98 -11.71 10.76 -11.24
N GLY A 99 -11.00 11.66 -10.56
CA GLY A 99 -11.56 12.56 -9.54
C GLY A 99 -11.91 11.91 -8.20
N LYS A 100 -11.72 10.58 -8.06
CA LYS A 100 -11.88 9.90 -6.77
C LYS A 100 -10.69 10.18 -5.86
N TYR A 101 -10.92 10.12 -4.56
CA TYR A 101 -9.89 10.40 -3.57
C TYR A 101 -9.13 9.13 -3.18
N VAL A 102 -7.84 9.28 -2.88
CA VAL A 102 -7.01 8.16 -2.41
C VAL A 102 -6.09 8.57 -1.27
N GLY A 103 -6.01 7.73 -0.25
CA GLY A 103 -5.00 7.82 0.80
C GLY A 103 -4.31 6.48 0.96
N VAL A 104 -3.14 6.48 1.60
CA VAL A 104 -2.33 5.26 1.79
C VAL A 104 -1.83 5.20 3.22
N PHE A 105 -1.81 3.99 3.79
CA PHE A 105 -1.14 3.68 5.04
C PHE A 105 -0.27 2.42 4.86
N VAL A 106 0.85 2.35 5.57
CA VAL A 106 1.94 1.42 5.25
C VAL A 106 2.42 0.62 6.47
N SER A 107 3.01 -0.54 6.23
CA SER A 107 3.80 -1.27 7.22
C SER A 107 5.19 -1.55 6.67
N THR A 108 6.23 -1.32 7.48
CA THR A 108 7.63 -1.62 7.11
C THR A 108 8.31 -2.46 8.18
N GLY A 109 9.36 -3.20 7.80
CA GLY A 109 10.15 -3.96 8.78
C GLY A 109 10.98 -3.06 9.69
N THR A 110 11.56 -1.99 9.14
CA THR A 110 12.52 -1.12 9.85
C THR A 110 12.20 0.37 9.64
N PRO A 111 12.74 1.24 10.52
CA PRO A 111 12.78 2.69 10.28
C PRO A 111 13.44 3.00 8.92
N ASN A 112 12.89 3.96 8.19
CA ASN A 112 13.35 4.40 6.85
C ASN A 112 13.34 3.32 5.74
N GLY A 113 12.95 2.07 6.05
CA GLY A 113 12.85 0.95 5.12
C GLY A 113 11.65 1.03 4.18
N GLY A 114 11.32 2.22 3.68
CA GLY A 114 10.24 2.45 2.73
C GLY A 114 8.95 3.02 3.31
N GLN A 115 8.96 3.62 4.51
CA GLN A 115 7.79 4.27 5.12
C GLN A 115 7.22 5.34 4.18
N GLU A 116 8.09 6.16 3.60
CA GLU A 116 7.67 7.23 2.69
C GLU A 116 7.66 6.77 1.23
N THR A 117 8.71 6.05 0.79
CA THR A 117 8.90 5.73 -0.63
C THR A 117 7.86 4.76 -1.17
N THR A 118 7.31 3.88 -0.33
CA THR A 118 6.20 2.99 -0.73
C THR A 118 4.98 3.82 -1.15
N VAL A 119 4.61 4.82 -0.35
CA VAL A 119 3.50 5.73 -0.65
C VAL A 119 3.83 6.55 -1.90
N ARG A 120 5.03 7.14 -1.96
CA ARG A 120 5.47 7.96 -3.11
C ARG A 120 5.40 7.19 -4.43
N ASN A 121 5.85 5.94 -4.44
CA ASN A 121 5.89 5.13 -5.65
C ASN A 121 4.47 4.74 -6.14
N LEU A 122 3.53 4.54 -5.21
CA LEU A 122 2.11 4.33 -5.54
C LEU A 122 1.46 5.56 -6.19
N LEU A 123 1.95 6.78 -5.92
CA LEU A 123 1.37 8.00 -6.50
C LEU A 123 1.41 8.02 -8.03
N SER A 124 2.40 7.38 -8.65
CA SER A 124 2.47 7.26 -10.11
C SER A 124 1.21 6.59 -10.68
N ILE A 125 0.75 5.52 -10.03
CA ILE A 125 -0.44 4.75 -10.42
C ILE A 125 -1.70 5.59 -10.24
N PHE A 126 -1.84 6.23 -9.09
CA PHE A 126 -2.99 7.08 -8.80
C PHE A 126 -3.08 8.27 -9.76
N THR A 127 -1.93 8.85 -10.12
CA THR A 127 -1.85 9.93 -11.11
C THR A 127 -2.30 9.46 -12.49
N HIS A 128 -1.88 8.27 -12.93
CA HIS A 128 -2.33 7.70 -14.21
C HIS A 128 -3.85 7.46 -14.26
N HIS A 129 -4.47 7.15 -13.12
CA HIS A 129 -5.93 7.00 -12.98
C HIS A 129 -6.67 8.32 -12.77
N GLY A 130 -5.96 9.44 -12.60
CA GLY A 130 -6.55 10.74 -12.29
C GLY A 130 -7.18 10.83 -10.90
N MET A 131 -6.70 10.03 -9.94
CA MET A 131 -7.15 10.08 -8.56
C MET A 131 -6.48 11.23 -7.79
N LEU A 132 -7.21 11.78 -6.83
CA LEU A 132 -6.76 12.87 -5.97
C LEU A 132 -6.17 12.31 -4.68
N TYR A 133 -4.85 12.37 -4.56
CA TYR A 133 -4.17 11.92 -3.36
C TYR A 133 -4.36 12.90 -2.20
N VAL A 134 -4.78 12.37 -1.05
CA VAL A 134 -4.97 13.10 0.20
C VAL A 134 -3.89 12.66 1.18
N PRO A 135 -2.88 13.50 1.45
CA PRO A 135 -1.85 13.19 2.44
C PRO A 135 -2.43 13.28 3.86
N LEU A 136 -1.79 12.60 4.81
CA LEU A 136 -2.05 12.79 6.23
C LEU A 136 -1.66 14.22 6.67
N GLY A 137 -0.49 14.68 6.20
CA GLY A 137 0.10 15.95 6.62
C GLY A 137 0.46 15.96 8.10
N TYR A 138 0.84 17.13 8.61
CA TYR A 138 1.22 17.27 10.03
C TYR A 138 0.11 17.80 10.92
N ARG A 139 -0.79 18.67 10.41
CA ARG A 139 -1.65 19.53 11.25
C ARG A 139 -2.37 18.79 12.39
N ASP A 140 -3.14 17.76 12.05
CA ASP A 140 -4.02 17.08 13.01
C ASP A 140 -3.33 15.94 13.78
N ALA A 141 -2.15 15.50 13.32
CA ALA A 141 -1.33 14.46 13.94
C ALA A 141 0.05 14.99 14.35
N PHE A 142 0.17 16.31 14.59
CA PHE A 142 1.48 16.96 14.78
C PHE A 142 2.20 16.38 16.00
N PRO A 143 1.56 16.31 17.19
CA PRO A 143 2.21 15.73 18.37
C PRO A 143 2.62 14.28 18.16
N GLU A 144 1.83 13.51 17.43
CA GLU A 144 2.07 12.09 17.24
C GLU A 144 3.17 11.80 16.22
N ILE A 145 3.19 12.50 15.08
CA ILE A 145 4.21 12.31 14.04
C ILE A 145 5.57 12.87 14.48
N THR A 146 5.57 13.88 15.35
CA THR A 146 6.80 14.51 15.87
C THR A 146 7.26 13.95 17.21
N ASP A 147 6.65 12.86 17.69
CA ASP A 147 7.10 12.19 18.91
C ASP A 147 8.47 11.52 18.64
N LEU A 148 9.43 11.80 19.52
CA LEU A 148 10.77 11.22 19.47
C LEU A 148 11.09 10.38 20.71
N ASN A 149 10.09 10.12 21.55
CA ASN A 149 10.22 9.34 22.79
C ASN A 149 10.02 7.85 22.53
N GLU A 150 9.22 7.49 21.52
CA GLU A 150 9.05 6.11 21.06
C GLU A 150 9.28 5.96 19.55
N PHE A 151 9.76 4.78 19.13
CA PHE A 151 9.85 4.48 17.71
C PHE A 151 8.45 4.20 17.15
N HIS A 152 8.00 5.02 16.22
CA HIS A 152 6.72 4.87 15.54
C HIS A 152 6.84 5.00 14.02
N GLY A 153 5.96 4.29 13.31
CA GLY A 153 5.73 4.50 11.89
C GLY A 153 4.85 5.72 11.63
N GLY A 154 4.65 6.02 10.35
CA GLY A 154 3.87 7.16 9.91
C GLY A 154 4.73 8.34 9.49
N SER A 155 4.19 9.13 8.57
CA SER A 155 4.84 10.27 7.93
C SER A 155 3.76 11.22 7.41
N PRO A 156 4.09 12.44 6.96
CA PRO A 156 3.11 13.30 6.29
C PRO A 156 2.46 12.67 5.05
N TRP A 157 3.06 11.62 4.45
CA TRP A 157 2.49 10.87 3.34
C TRP A 157 1.36 9.92 3.77
N GLY A 158 1.28 9.57 5.05
CA GLY A 158 0.32 8.58 5.52
C GLY A 158 0.77 7.95 6.82
N ALA A 159 -0.18 7.40 7.55
CA ALA A 159 0.04 6.60 8.73
C ALA A 159 0.85 5.36 8.37
N GLY A 160 1.56 4.84 9.37
CA GLY A 160 2.33 3.65 9.19
C GLY A 160 2.71 2.99 10.49
N THR A 161 3.25 1.78 10.37
CA THR A 161 3.69 0.97 11.51
C THR A 161 4.97 0.22 11.20
N TYR A 162 5.76 -0.09 12.23
CA TYR A 162 6.90 -1.01 12.12
C TYR A 162 6.52 -2.43 12.56
N ALA A 163 6.81 -3.40 11.71
CA ALA A 163 6.66 -4.83 11.99
C ALA A 163 7.88 -5.43 12.71
N GLY A 164 9.05 -4.75 12.67
CA GLY A 164 10.31 -5.33 13.10
C GLY A 164 10.90 -6.28 12.04
N ALA A 165 12.17 -6.64 12.20
CA ALA A 165 12.90 -7.48 11.23
C ALA A 165 12.33 -8.90 11.13
N ASP A 166 11.74 -9.40 12.22
CA ASP A 166 11.13 -10.73 12.33
C ASP A 166 9.59 -10.69 12.25
N GLY A 167 9.00 -9.50 12.08
CA GLY A 167 7.54 -9.31 12.05
C GLY A 167 6.85 -9.37 13.42
N SER A 168 7.59 -9.49 14.52
CA SER A 168 7.01 -9.69 15.86
C SER A 168 6.48 -8.42 16.51
N ARG A 169 6.99 -7.23 16.14
CA ARG A 169 6.54 -5.95 16.71
C ARG A 169 5.10 -5.71 16.30
N GLN A 170 4.23 -5.46 17.27
CA GLN A 170 2.83 -5.13 17.02
C GLN A 170 2.66 -3.63 16.80
N VAL A 171 1.52 -3.26 16.22
CA VAL A 171 1.15 -1.84 16.04
C VAL A 171 1.00 -1.19 17.42
N THR A 172 1.64 -0.05 17.64
CA THR A 172 1.57 0.66 18.93
C THR A 172 0.32 1.52 19.03
N ASP A 173 -0.02 1.95 20.25
CA ASP A 173 -1.14 2.86 20.49
C ASP A 173 -0.97 4.19 19.75
N LEU A 174 0.27 4.71 19.67
CA LEU A 174 0.59 5.91 18.91
C LEU A 174 0.32 5.72 17.42
N GLU A 175 0.76 4.60 16.84
CA GLU A 175 0.53 4.28 15.43
C GLU A 175 -0.97 4.10 15.14
N HIS A 176 -1.71 3.45 16.04
CA HIS A 176 -3.17 3.36 15.97
C HIS A 176 -3.84 4.74 16.03
N LYS A 177 -3.35 5.65 16.89
CA LYS A 177 -3.84 7.02 16.98
C LYS A 177 -3.60 7.80 15.68
N ILE A 178 -2.40 7.71 15.10
CA ILE A 178 -2.05 8.33 13.81
C ILE A 178 -2.98 7.84 12.70
N ALA A 179 -3.20 6.52 12.60
CA ALA A 179 -4.10 5.94 11.60
C ALA A 179 -5.57 6.36 11.80
N ARG A 180 -6.03 6.46 13.04
CA ARG A 180 -7.37 7.00 13.33
C ARG A 180 -7.51 8.45 12.84
N ILE A 181 -6.50 9.28 13.10
CA ILE A 181 -6.49 10.67 12.63
C ILE A 181 -6.49 10.72 11.10
N GLN A 182 -5.70 9.87 10.42
CA GLN A 182 -5.72 9.77 8.96
C GLN A 182 -7.12 9.44 8.44
N GLY A 183 -7.74 8.38 8.94
CA GLY A 183 -9.08 7.97 8.52
C GLY A 183 -10.10 9.09 8.66
N GLU A 184 -10.08 9.80 9.78
CA GLU A 184 -10.99 10.92 10.05
C GLU A 184 -10.75 12.10 9.09
N GLN A 185 -9.50 12.54 8.92
CA GLN A 185 -9.19 13.70 8.07
C GLN A 185 -9.37 13.39 6.58
N PHE A 186 -9.04 12.17 6.16
CA PHE A 186 -9.36 11.68 4.83
C PHE A 186 -10.87 11.75 4.59
N ALA A 187 -11.67 11.18 5.48
CA ALA A 187 -13.12 11.16 5.35
C ALA A 187 -13.73 12.57 5.34
N LYS A 188 -13.27 13.48 6.21
CA LYS A 188 -13.69 14.89 6.19
C LYS A 188 -13.38 15.57 4.86
N THR A 189 -12.23 15.29 4.27
CA THR A 189 -11.83 15.85 2.97
C THR A 189 -12.75 15.36 1.85
N VAL A 190 -12.99 14.04 1.77
CA VAL A 190 -13.89 13.46 0.77
C VAL A 190 -15.33 13.93 0.97
N LEU A 191 -15.81 13.98 2.22
CA LEU A 191 -17.15 14.46 2.55
C LEU A 191 -17.34 15.91 2.11
N LYS A 192 -16.36 16.80 2.38
CA LYS A 192 -16.42 18.21 1.96
C LYS A 192 -16.52 18.33 0.44
N ALA A 193 -15.71 17.56 -0.30
CA ALA A 193 -15.69 17.60 -1.76
C ALA A 193 -16.97 17.05 -2.39
N THR A 194 -17.50 15.96 -1.85
CA THR A 194 -18.71 15.28 -2.37
C THR A 194 -20.01 15.99 -1.97
N SER A 195 -20.02 16.68 -0.82
CA SER A 195 -21.16 17.50 -0.40
C SER A 195 -21.37 18.73 -1.29
N SER A 196 -20.29 19.27 -1.88
CA SER A 196 -20.36 20.41 -2.80
C SER A 196 -20.78 20.04 -4.23
N THR A 197 -20.70 18.77 -4.62
CA THR A 197 -20.96 18.28 -5.99
C THR A 197 -22.37 17.72 -6.19
N ALA A 198 -23.23 17.74 -5.16
CA ALA A 198 -24.65 17.35 -5.27
C ALA A 198 -25.48 18.21 -6.26
N GLY A 199 -24.89 19.24 -6.88
CA GLY A 199 -25.49 20.06 -7.93
C GLY A 199 -24.97 19.83 -9.36
N ALA A 200 -24.02 18.92 -9.60
CA ALA A 200 -23.50 18.68 -10.95
C ALA A 200 -23.45 17.18 -11.27
N PRO A 201 -24.28 16.67 -12.20
CA PRO A 201 -24.15 15.29 -12.64
C PRO A 201 -22.79 15.12 -13.31
N GLY A 202 -21.96 14.21 -12.78
CA GLY A 202 -20.77 13.74 -13.46
C GLY A 202 -21.18 13.24 -14.84
N THR A 203 -20.83 13.98 -15.88
CA THR A 203 -21.03 13.55 -17.25
C THR A 203 -20.17 12.31 -17.43
N ALA A 204 -20.82 11.15 -17.45
CA ALA A 204 -20.23 9.93 -17.96
C ALA A 204 -19.60 10.27 -19.31
N ALA A 205 -18.29 10.12 -19.42
CA ALA A 205 -17.61 10.25 -20.69
C ALA A 205 -18.28 9.26 -21.66
N PRO A 206 -18.65 9.69 -22.89
CA PRO A 206 -19.25 8.77 -23.85
C PRO A 206 -18.27 7.65 -24.15
N ALA A 207 -18.73 6.41 -24.01
CA ALA A 207 -17.95 5.22 -24.34
C ALA A 207 -17.38 5.36 -25.78
N PRO A 208 -16.10 5.05 -26.00
CA PRO A 208 -15.55 5.07 -27.35
C PRO A 208 -16.31 4.05 -28.21
N LYS A 209 -16.84 4.51 -29.35
CA LYS A 209 -17.51 3.65 -30.33
C LYS A 209 -16.52 2.57 -30.78
N ALA A 210 -16.90 1.31 -30.55
CA ALA A 210 -16.19 0.16 -31.09
C ALA A 210 -16.11 0.29 -32.62
N THR A 211 -14.89 0.51 -33.13
CA THR A 211 -14.64 0.48 -34.56
C THR A 211 -14.38 -0.97 -34.92
N THR A 212 -15.33 -1.59 -35.62
CA THR A 212 -15.20 -2.93 -36.17
C THR A 212 -14.14 -2.93 -37.28
N SER A 213 -12.93 -3.41 -36.99
CA SER A 213 -12.00 -3.84 -38.05
C SER A 213 -12.25 -5.31 -38.36
N SER A 214 -12.95 -5.54 -39.45
CA SER A 214 -13.04 -6.83 -40.13
C SER A 214 -11.67 -7.24 -40.68
N SER A 215 -11.18 -8.42 -40.32
CA SER A 215 -10.16 -9.13 -41.12
C SER A 215 -10.58 -10.60 -41.28
N ALA A 216 -10.99 -10.94 -42.50
CA ALA A 216 -11.20 -12.29 -42.99
C ALA A 216 -9.85 -12.90 -43.49
N PRO A 217 -9.76 -14.22 -43.76
CA PRO A 217 -8.66 -15.06 -43.33
C PRO A 217 -7.58 -15.32 -44.39
N ALA A 218 -6.37 -15.69 -43.94
CA ALA A 218 -5.34 -16.28 -44.79
C ALA A 218 -4.99 -17.71 -44.34
N THR A 219 -5.16 -18.66 -45.26
CA THR A 219 -4.85 -20.08 -45.13
C THR A 219 -3.38 -20.41 -45.40
N LYS A 220 -2.84 -21.28 -44.51
CA LYS A 220 -1.70 -22.23 -44.58
C LYS A 220 -0.71 -22.21 -45.77
N ALA A 221 0.58 -22.27 -45.42
CA ALA A 221 1.54 -23.19 -46.03
C ALA A 221 2.67 -23.56 -45.02
N SER A 222 3.04 -24.84 -45.01
CA SER A 222 4.00 -25.49 -44.12
C SER A 222 5.45 -25.27 -44.51
N THR A 223 6.38 -25.32 -43.54
CA THR A 223 7.58 -26.15 -43.70
C THR A 223 8.14 -26.55 -42.33
N GLN A 224 8.39 -27.85 -42.23
CA GLN A 224 8.92 -28.56 -41.07
C GLN A 224 10.42 -28.74 -41.30
N ALA A 225 11.25 -28.44 -40.30
CA ALA A 225 12.62 -28.94 -40.23
C ALA A 225 12.89 -29.37 -38.79
N ALA A 226 13.10 -30.68 -38.64
CA ALA A 226 13.46 -31.35 -37.41
C ALA A 226 14.91 -31.01 -37.02
N ASN A 227 15.19 -30.96 -35.71
CA ASN A 227 16.40 -31.62 -35.24
C ASN A 227 16.29 -32.14 -33.80
N THR A 228 16.27 -33.47 -33.76
CA THR A 228 16.74 -34.46 -32.78
C THR A 228 17.06 -34.12 -31.31
N THR A 229 16.53 -35.02 -30.48
CA THR A 229 16.81 -35.40 -29.10
C THR A 229 18.28 -35.71 -28.81
N ALA A 230 18.77 -35.30 -27.64
CA ALA A 230 19.80 -36.01 -26.89
C ALA A 230 19.52 -35.96 -25.38
N THR A 231 19.11 -37.09 -24.82
CA THR A 231 19.06 -37.40 -23.38
C THR A 231 20.43 -37.83 -22.87
N ARG A 232 20.87 -37.36 -21.69
CA ARG A 232 21.47 -38.24 -20.64
C ARG A 232 21.62 -37.57 -19.26
N ALA A 233 20.96 -38.20 -18.28
CA ALA A 233 21.35 -38.54 -16.91
C ALA A 233 22.03 -37.52 -15.95
N THR A 234 21.29 -37.26 -14.86
CA THR A 234 21.65 -37.30 -13.41
C THR A 234 23.12 -37.13 -12.98
N ALA A 235 23.33 -36.16 -12.08
CA ALA A 235 24.19 -36.34 -10.91
C ALA A 235 23.71 -35.43 -9.77
N ASP A 236 23.34 -36.07 -8.66
CA ASP A 236 23.19 -35.48 -7.33
C ASP A 236 24.46 -34.73 -6.91
N ALA A 237 24.30 -33.53 -6.36
CA ALA A 237 25.32 -32.89 -5.54
C ALA A 237 24.63 -32.23 -4.34
N ALA A 238 24.78 -32.88 -3.19
CA ALA A 238 24.36 -32.40 -1.89
C ALA A 238 24.99 -31.03 -1.57
N ALA A 239 24.15 -30.02 -1.35
CA ALA A 239 24.58 -28.73 -0.84
C ALA A 239 24.68 -28.79 0.69
N ALA A 240 25.90 -29.01 1.19
CA ALA A 240 26.23 -28.84 2.60
C ALA A 240 26.26 -27.35 2.96
N LYS A 241 25.51 -27.01 4.02
CA LYS A 241 25.44 -25.71 4.71
C LYS A 241 26.82 -25.32 5.27
N PRO A 242 27.39 -24.13 4.98
CA PRO A 242 28.52 -23.66 5.75
C PRO A 242 28.02 -23.15 7.11
N ALA A 243 28.60 -23.72 8.16
CA ALA A 243 28.40 -23.35 9.55
C ALA A 243 28.93 -21.94 9.84
N ALA A 244 28.26 -21.26 10.76
CA ALA A 244 28.62 -19.95 11.29
C ALA A 244 30.00 -19.96 11.95
N ALA A 245 30.83 -18.96 11.63
CA ALA A 245 32.03 -18.66 12.40
C ALA A 245 31.64 -17.93 13.70
N PRO A 246 32.31 -18.19 14.84
CA PRO A 246 31.99 -17.55 16.10
C PRO A 246 32.46 -16.09 16.13
N ALA A 247 31.58 -15.19 16.58
CA ALA A 247 31.93 -13.80 16.87
C ALA A 247 32.83 -13.75 18.12
N ALA A 248 34.04 -13.22 17.95
CA ALA A 248 34.91 -12.86 19.06
C ALA A 248 34.42 -11.55 19.70
N ALA A 249 34.22 -11.58 21.01
CA ALA A 249 33.89 -10.42 21.83
C ALA A 249 35.06 -9.44 21.87
N VAL A 250 34.79 -8.15 21.60
CA VAL A 250 35.67 -7.04 21.97
C VAL A 250 34.93 -6.20 23.00
N LYS A 251 35.57 -6.07 24.17
CA LYS A 251 35.10 -5.34 25.35
C LYS A 251 35.08 -3.83 25.08
N ALA A 252 34.09 -3.18 25.69
CA ALA A 252 34.01 -1.73 25.83
C ALA A 252 35.21 -1.18 26.62
N GLU A 253 35.72 -0.03 26.18
CA GLU A 253 36.54 0.86 27.00
C GLU A 253 35.87 2.25 27.01
N GLU A 254 35.41 2.66 28.18
CA GLU A 254 34.96 4.03 28.46
C GLU A 254 36.16 4.99 28.40
N LYS A 255 36.01 6.12 27.71
CA LYS A 255 36.86 7.29 27.95
C LYS A 255 35.99 8.54 28.10
N LYS A 256 36.00 9.07 29.33
CA LYS A 256 35.47 10.37 29.74
C LYS A 256 36.34 11.52 29.19
N GLU A 257 35.74 12.71 29.23
CA GLU A 257 36.25 14.06 28.90
C GLU A 257 36.00 14.48 27.44
N GLY A 258 35.41 15.63 27.11
CA GLY A 258 35.02 16.82 27.87
C GLY A 258 34.19 17.74 26.97
N ARG A 259 33.51 18.69 27.59
CA ARG A 259 32.56 19.65 27.00
C ARG A 259 33.17 20.46 25.85
N CYS A 260 32.37 20.78 24.83
CA CYS A 260 32.28 22.17 24.35
C CYS A 260 31.00 22.46 23.54
N PHE A 261 30.56 23.70 23.71
CA PHE A 261 29.38 24.38 23.20
C PHE A 261 29.21 24.33 21.67
N GLY A 262 27.96 24.40 21.20
CA GLY A 262 27.68 24.70 19.80
C GLY A 262 26.20 24.66 19.45
N CYS A 263 25.48 25.71 19.84
CA CYS A 263 24.11 26.00 19.44
C CYS A 263 23.98 25.99 17.90
N CYS A 264 23.08 25.19 17.33
CA CYS A 264 22.63 25.36 15.95
C CYS A 264 21.10 25.32 15.93
N VAL A 265 20.53 26.51 15.97
CA VAL A 265 19.13 26.80 15.67
C VAL A 265 18.98 26.76 14.16
N ILE A 266 18.01 26.01 13.64
CA ILE A 266 17.58 26.14 12.24
C ILE A 266 16.10 26.52 12.26
N SER A 267 15.86 27.65 11.61
CA SER A 267 14.57 28.34 11.35
C SER A 267 13.62 27.54 10.47
#